data_AF-A0A535LNN0-F1
#
_entry.id   AF-A0A535LNN0-F1
#
_cell.length_a   1.000
_cell.length_b   1.000
_cell.length_c   1.000
_cell.angle_alpha   90.00
_cell.angle_beta   90.00
_cell.angle_gamma   90.00
#
_symmetry.space_group_name_H-M   'P 1'
#
loop_
_entity.id
_entity.type
_entity.pdbx_description
1 polymer ?
#
loop_
_entity_poly.entity_id
_entity_poly.type
_entity_poly.pdbx_seq_one_letter_code
_entity_poly.pdbx_strand_id
1 'polypeptide(L)' 'MTFDAQAVYTELHAHFRGRIRRNESLSRHCTFGVGGPADVWIALDSRDELMSLVRLCAERRWPLLLVGNGTNTL' A
#
# COMPACT_ATOMS: atom_id res chain seq x y z
N MET A 1 -10.93 -9.54 13.69
CA MET A 1 -11.17 -8.36 12.82
C MET A 1 -10.58 -8.71 11.48
N THR A 2 -11.42 -8.89 10.47
CA THR A 2 -10.98 -9.27 9.13
C THR A 2 -10.59 -8.02 8.38
N PHE A 3 -9.42 -7.99 7.76
CA PHE A 3 -9.03 -6.91 6.86
C PHE A 3 -9.94 -6.94 5.61
N ASP A 4 -10.61 -5.83 5.31
CA ASP A 4 -11.43 -5.67 4.12
C ASP A 4 -10.73 -4.72 3.13
N ALA A 5 -10.04 -5.32 2.17
CA ALA A 5 -9.33 -4.60 1.12
C ALA A 5 -10.23 -3.65 0.31
N GLN A 6 -11.50 -4.00 0.11
CA GLN A 6 -12.42 -3.20 -0.70
C GLN A 6 -12.83 -1.92 0.04
N ALA A 7 -13.14 -2.04 1.33
CA ALA A 7 -13.46 -0.88 2.17
C ALA A 7 -12.26 0.07 2.25
N VAL A 8 -11.06 -0.46 2.48
CA VAL A 8 -9.80 0.30 2.55
C VAL A 8 -9.52 1.04 1.25
N TYR A 9 -9.63 0.35 0.11
CA TYR A 9 -9.43 0.98 -1.20
C TYR A 9 -10.42 2.13 -1.40
N THR A 10 -11.70 1.93 -1.07
CA THR A 10 -12.73 2.95 -1.27
C THR A 10 -12.47 4.20 -0.43
N GLU A 11 -12.10 4.04 0.85
CA GLU A 11 -11.78 5.14 1.75
C GLU A 11 -10.55 5.94 1.27
N LEU A 12 -9.49 5.23 0.87
CA LEU A 12 -8.23 5.86 0.46
C LEU A 12 -8.26 6.39 -0.98
N HIS A 13 -9.13 5.86 -1.85
CA HIS A 13 -9.22 6.32 -3.25
C HIS A 13 -9.67 7.78 -3.38
N ALA A 14 -10.51 8.26 -2.46
CA ALA A 14 -10.89 9.68 -2.41
C ALA A 14 -9.68 10.62 -2.25
N HIS A 15 -8.62 10.14 -1.58
CA HIS A 15 -7.43 10.92 -1.24
C HIS A 15 -6.29 10.72 -2.25
N PHE A 16 -6.03 9.48 -2.65
CA PHE A 16 -4.86 9.12 -3.48
C PHE A 16 -5.17 8.99 -4.98
N ARG A 17 -6.44 8.87 -5.38
CA ARG A 17 -6.91 8.82 -6.77
C ARG A 17 -6.11 7.84 -7.64
N GLY A 18 -5.43 8.31 -8.69
CA GLY A 18 -4.66 7.46 -9.60
C GLY A 18 -3.40 6.83 -9.01
N ARG A 19 -2.98 7.23 -7.80
CA ARG A 19 -1.80 6.66 -7.11
C ARG A 19 -2.14 5.47 -6.23
N ILE A 20 -3.42 5.17 -6.01
CA ILE A 20 -3.88 3.94 -5.37
C ILE A 20 -4.31 2.90 -6.41
N ARG A 21 -3.90 1.65 -6.23
CA ARG A 21 -4.18 0.54 -7.15
C ARG A 21 -4.59 -0.69 -6.36
N ARG A 22 -5.44 -1.52 -6.96
CA ARG A 22 -5.82 -2.84 -6.43
C ARG A 22 -5.10 -3.93 -7.19
N ASN A 23 -4.82 -5.04 -6.50
CA ASN A 23 -4.18 -6.22 -7.08
C ASN A 23 -2.89 -5.87 -7.85
N GLU A 24 -2.13 -4.89 -7.35
CA GLU A 24 -0.89 -4.45 -8.01
C GLU A 24 0.19 -5.51 -7.78
N SER A 25 0.80 -6.01 -8.85
CA SER A 25 1.83 -7.04 -8.73
C SER A 25 3.11 -6.47 -8.13
N LEU A 26 3.52 -7.00 -6.98
CA LEU A 26 4.75 -6.62 -6.29
C LEU A 26 6.02 -6.99 -7.08
N SER A 27 5.93 -7.95 -8.02
CA SER A 27 7.01 -8.26 -8.96
C SER A 27 7.48 -7.05 -9.78
N ARG A 28 6.62 -6.06 -10.01
CA ARG A 28 6.96 -4.82 -10.71
C ARG A 28 7.76 -3.82 -9.86
N HIS A 29 7.79 -4.04 -8.54
CA HIS A 29 8.37 -3.13 -7.55
C HIS A 29 9.51 -3.78 -6.76
N CYS A 30 9.92 -5.00 -7.13
CA CYS A 30 11.00 -5.76 -6.51
C CYS A 30 12.08 -6.05 -7.55
N THR A 31 13.36 -5.90 -7.17
CA THR A 31 14.48 -6.12 -8.10
C THR A 31 14.58 -7.55 -8.60
N PHE A 32 14.12 -8.53 -7.82
CA PHE A 32 14.11 -9.93 -8.23
C PHE A 32 12.98 -10.25 -9.20
N GLY A 33 12.05 -9.31 -9.47
CA GLY A 33 10.93 -9.55 -10.38
C GLY A 33 9.93 -10.58 -9.86
N VAL A 34 9.87 -10.77 -8.53
CA VAL A 34 8.96 -11.70 -7.87
C VAL A 34 8.05 -10.97 -6.90
N GLY A 35 6.90 -11.57 -6.58
CA GLY A 35 5.94 -11.03 -5.64
C GLY A 35 4.51 -11.08 -6.17
N GLY A 36 3.60 -11.54 -5.30
CA GLY A 36 2.17 -11.64 -5.60
C GLY A 36 1.47 -10.28 -5.71
N PRO A 37 0.15 -10.28 -5.88
CA PRO A 37 -0.64 -9.06 -5.88
C PRO A 37 -0.74 -8.47 -4.46
N ALA A 38 -0.51 -7.17 -4.33
CA ALA A 38 -0.92 -6.40 -3.16
C ALA A 38 -2.42 -6.08 -3.25
N ASP A 39 -3.15 -6.32 -2.18
CA ASP A 39 -4.59 -5.99 -2.08
C ASP A 39 -4.84 -4.52 -2.42
N VAL A 40 -4.03 -3.64 -1.83
CA VAL A 40 -4.01 -2.19 -2.04
C VAL A 40 -2.55 -1.73 -2.11
N TRP A 41 -2.20 -1.04 -3.19
CA TRP A 41 -0.89 -0.42 -3.39
C TRP A 41 -1.06 1.09 -3.49
N ILE A 42 -0.22 1.86 -2.80
CA ILE A 42 -0.25 3.33 -2.82
C ILE A 42 1.17 3.85 -3.02
N ALA A 43 1.37 4.68 -4.05
CA ALA A 43 2.59 5.47 -4.20
C ALA A 43 2.45 6.78 -3.41
N LEU A 44 3.44 7.08 -2.58
CA LEU A 44 3.48 8.27 -1.72
C LEU A 44 4.58 9.20 -2.20
N ASP A 45 4.30 10.50 -2.24
CA ASP A 45 5.23 11.50 -2.79
C ASP A 45 5.79 12.45 -1.71
N SER A 46 5.35 12.32 -0.46
CA SER A 46 5.84 13.15 0.65
C SER A 46 5.90 12.41 1.98
N ARG A 47 6.70 12.95 2.89
CA ARG A 47 6.79 12.48 4.28
C ARG A 47 5.46 12.63 5.01
N ASP A 48 4.71 13.69 4.76
CA ASP A 48 3.45 13.95 5.46
C ASP A 48 2.36 12.96 5.05
N GLU A 49 2.31 12.57 3.77
CA GLU A 49 1.44 11.49 3.29
C GLU A 49 1.77 10.16 3.99
N LEU A 50 3.06 9.81 4.07
CA LEU A 50 3.52 8.61 4.76
C LEU A 50 3.12 8.61 6.24
N MET A 51 3.40 9.71 6.95
CA MET A 51 3.09 9.81 8.38
C MET A 51 1.59 9.71 8.65
N SER A 52 0.78 10.35 7.81
CA SER A 52 -0.68 10.32 7.96
C SER A 52 -1.25 8.93 7.69
N LEU A 53 -0.77 8.25 6.64
CA LEU A 53 -1.24 6.90 6.28
C LEU A 53 -0.82 5.87 7.34
N VAL A 54 0.41 5.92 7.84
CA VAL A 54 0.89 5.00 8.89
C VAL A 54 0.04 5.16 10.17
N ARG A 55 -0.27 6.39 10.57
CA ARG A 55 -1.14 6.66 11.73
C ARG A 55 -2.54 6.09 11.54
N LEU A 56 -3.15 6.35 10.38
CA LEU A 56 -4.48 5.81 10.05
C LEU A 56 -4.49 4.28 10.09
N CYS A 57 -3.50 3.63 9.46
CA CYS A 57 -3.41 2.16 9.48
C CYS A 57 -3.22 1.63 10.91
N ALA A 58 -2.43 2.31 11.75
CA ALA A 58 -2.26 1.91 13.15
C ALA A 58 -3.57 2.04 13.95
N GLU A 59 -4.28 3.17 13.82
CA GLU A 59 -5.57 3.42 14.48
C GLU A 59 -6.65 2.42 14.06
N ARG A 60 -6.72 2.11 12.76
CA ARG A 60 -7.67 1.15 12.18
C ARG A 60 -7.22 -0.31 12.31
N ARG A 61 -5.99 -0.55 12.78
CA ARG A 61 -5.32 -1.87 12.81
C ARG A 61 -5.29 -2.54 11.43
N TRP A 62 -5.07 -1.77 10.38
CA TRP A 62 -4.86 -2.29 9.03
C TRP A 62 -3.42 -2.77 8.87
N PRO A 63 -3.21 -3.97 8.30
CA PRO A 63 -1.87 -4.46 7.99
C PRO A 63 -1.19 -3.53 6.98
N LEU A 64 0.09 -3.27 7.19
CA LEU A 64 0.88 -2.35 6.38
C LEU A 64 2.24 -2.97 6.08
N LEU A 65 2.65 -2.91 4.82
CA LEU A 65 4.01 -3.19 4.37
C LEU A 65 4.55 -1.92 3.71
N LEU A 66 5.68 -1.42 4.20
CA LEU A 66 6.39 -0.29 3.58
C LEU A 66 7.50 -0.86 2.70
N VAL A 67 7.49 -0.47 1.42
CA VAL A 67 8.48 -0.91 0.43
C VAL A 67 9.15 0.31 -0.18
N GLY A 68 10.48 0.31 -0.21
CA GLY A 68 11.28 1.26 -0.97
C GLY A 68 11.57 0.73 -2.37
N ASN A 69 12.85 0.67 -2.75
CA ASN A 69 13.27 0.14 -4.06
C ASN A 69 13.13 -1.40 -4.21
N GLY A 70 12.60 -2.09 -3.20
CA GLY A 70 12.40 -3.54 -3.25
C GLY A 70 13.67 -4.37 -3.43
N THR A 71 14.84 -3.85 -3.05
CA THR A 71 16.15 -4.53 -3.20
C THR A 71 16.39 -5.62 -2.15
N ASN A 72 15.53 -5.72 -1.13
CA ASN A 72 15.65 -6.66 -0.02
C ASN A 72 14.27 -7.15 0.45
N THR A 73 13.36 -7.36 -0.51
CA THR A 73 12.01 -7.88 -0.25
C THR A 73 11.80 -9.13 -1.12
N LEU A 74 11.25 -10.19 -0.53
CA LEU A 74 10.96 -11.47 -1.17
C LEU A 74 9.49 -11.83 -0.95
#